data_AF-A0A7C6SBV3-F1
#
_entry.id   AF-A0A7C6SBV3-F1
#
_cell.length_a   1.000
_cell.length_b   1.000
_cell.length_c   1.000
_cell.angle_alpha   90.00
_cell.angle_beta   90.00
_cell.angle_gamma   90.00
#
_symmetry.space_group_name_H-M   'P 1'
#
loop_
_entity.id
_entity.type
_entity.pdbx_description
1 polymer ?
#
loop_
_entity_poly.entity_id
_entity_poly.type
_entity_poly.pdbx_seq_one_letter_code
_entity_poly.pdbx_strand_id
1 'polypeptide(L)'
;MKSKKVIFKEDCGNAPKKLIIFELYQKIINNDESFLEYLKDDIIWDIKGREEIKGLENFLIKVKSFTNNIKEIRLDEIITHGRVAAANGIIELESGKLIDFADTFKFNNSSKTAKISVINSYYIL
;
A
#
# COMPACT_ATOMS: atom_id res chain seq x y z
N MET A 1 15.41 -11.82 11.43
CA MET A 1 14.76 -11.55 10.14
C MET A 1 15.52 -10.44 9.45
N LYS A 2 15.85 -10.57 8.15
CA LYS A 2 16.34 -9.43 7.36
C LYS A 2 15.19 -8.42 7.25
N SER A 3 15.47 -7.13 7.42
CA SER A 3 14.47 -6.08 7.22
C SER A 3 14.05 -6.07 5.75
N LYS A 4 12.74 -6.07 5.50
CA LYS A 4 12.19 -5.95 4.15
C LYS A 4 12.26 -4.49 3.72
N LYS A 5 12.53 -4.24 2.45
CA LYS A 5 12.81 -2.90 1.94
C LYS A 5 11.75 -2.46 0.95
N VAL A 6 11.41 -1.18 1.03
CA VAL A 6 10.69 -0.47 -0.03
C VAL A 6 11.66 0.52 -0.64
N ILE A 7 11.86 0.43 -1.94
CA ILE A 7 12.71 1.35 -2.70
C ILE A 7 11.82 2.29 -3.49
N PHE A 8 12.08 3.59 -3.40
CA PHE A 8 11.44 4.61 -4.22
C PHE A 8 12.50 5.61 -4.68
N LYS A 9 12.60 5.84 -6.00
CA LYS A 9 13.68 6.66 -6.58
C LYS A 9 13.43 8.16 -6.49
N GLU A 10 12.17 8.59 -6.36
CA GLU A 10 11.83 10.01 -6.26
C GLU A 10 11.83 10.49 -4.81
N ASP A 11 12.30 11.72 -4.61
CA ASP A 11 12.07 12.44 -3.37
C ASP A 11 10.58 12.71 -3.19
N CYS A 12 10.03 12.44 -2.01
CA CYS A 12 8.63 12.66 -1.67
C CYS A 12 8.27 14.15 -1.46
N GLY A 13 9.07 15.05 -2.04
CA GLY A 13 9.10 16.49 -1.78
C GLY A 13 7.72 17.11 -1.56
N ASN A 14 7.53 17.76 -0.40
CA ASN A 14 6.37 18.57 0.01
C ASN A 14 4.96 18.07 -0.36
N ALA A 15 4.75 16.77 -0.58
CA ALA A 15 3.45 16.17 -0.89
C ALA A 15 3.04 15.21 0.26
N PRO A 16 2.28 15.70 1.26
CA PRO A 16 1.94 14.91 2.46
C PRO A 16 1.30 13.55 2.15
N LYS A 17 0.45 13.49 1.11
CA LYS A 17 -0.22 12.24 0.72
C LYS A 17 0.72 11.26 0.02
N LYS A 18 1.71 11.75 -0.74
CA LYS A 18 2.75 10.89 -1.37
C LYS A 18 3.54 10.20 -0.26
N LEU A 19 3.92 10.93 0.78
CA LEU A 19 4.59 10.38 1.95
C LEU A 19 3.74 9.34 2.69
N ILE A 20 2.44 9.60 2.91
CA ILE A 20 1.52 8.61 3.51
C ILE A 20 1.51 7.30 2.72
N ILE A 21 1.43 7.36 1.38
CA ILE A 21 1.42 6.15 0.55
C ILE A 21 2.76 5.42 0.65
N PHE A 22 3.88 6.13 0.56
CA PHE A 22 5.21 5.53 0.70
C PHE A 22 5.42 4.87 2.07
N GLU A 23 5.07 5.56 3.15
CA GLU A 23 5.13 5.04 4.53
C GLU A 23 4.18 3.85 4.74
N LEU A 24 3.00 3.86 4.10
CA LEU A 24 2.06 2.74 4.16
C LEU A 24 2.72 1.45 3.66
N TYR A 25 3.37 1.45 2.49
CA TYR A 25 4.10 0.27 2.00
C TYR A 25 5.22 -0.15 2.96
N GLN A 26 6.02 0.80 3.43
CA GLN A 26 7.15 0.51 4.34
C GLN A 26 6.70 -0.09 5.66
N LYS A 27 5.65 0.44 6.27
CA LYS A 27 5.14 -0.04 7.54
C LYS A 27 4.43 -1.38 7.38
N ILE A 28 3.64 -1.56 6.31
CA ILE A 28 2.99 -2.83 5.99
C ILE A 28 4.03 -3.95 5.85
N ILE A 29 5.05 -3.76 5.02
CA ILE A 29 6.02 -4.83 4.75
C ILE A 29 6.87 -5.18 5.98
N ASN A 30 7.07 -4.23 6.89
CA ASN A 30 7.80 -4.43 8.15
C ASN A 30 6.91 -4.85 9.33
N ASN A 31 5.62 -5.10 9.11
CA ASN A 31 4.63 -5.41 10.15
C ASN A 31 4.57 -4.34 11.27
N ASP A 32 4.84 -3.08 10.95
CA ASP A 32 4.69 -1.94 11.86
C ASP A 32 3.23 -1.49 11.85
N GLU A 33 2.45 -1.93 12.85
CA GLU A 33 1.01 -1.65 12.96
C GLU A 33 0.68 -0.15 13.10
N SER A 34 1.66 0.76 13.23
CA SER A 34 1.39 2.20 13.16
C SER A 34 0.86 2.66 11.80
N PHE A 35 0.90 1.82 10.74
CA PHE A 35 0.20 2.12 9.49
C PHE A 35 -1.32 2.23 9.65
N LEU A 36 -1.89 1.65 10.71
CA LEU A 36 -3.33 1.68 10.99
C LEU A 36 -3.83 3.12 11.19
N GLU A 37 -2.97 4.03 11.60
CA GLU A 37 -3.28 5.46 11.72
C GLU A 37 -3.68 6.09 10.37
N TYR A 38 -3.20 5.54 9.26
CA TYR A 38 -3.53 5.99 7.90
C TYR A 38 -4.85 5.43 7.38
N LEU A 39 -5.46 4.46 8.06
CA LEU A 39 -6.63 3.73 7.57
C LEU A 39 -7.91 4.15 8.31
N LYS A 40 -9.04 4.08 7.61
CA LYS A 40 -10.37 4.07 8.21
C LYS A 40 -10.70 2.68 8.75
N ASP A 41 -11.46 2.62 9.83
CA ASP A 41 -11.86 1.34 10.45
C ASP A 41 -12.71 0.48 9.50
N ASP A 42 -13.51 1.13 8.64
CA ASP A 42 -14.32 0.56 7.57
C ASP A 42 -13.60 0.51 6.21
N ILE A 43 -12.27 0.38 6.22
CA ILE A 43 -11.45 0.24 4.99
C ILE A 43 -11.97 -0.87 4.08
N ILE A 44 -11.99 -0.59 2.78
CA ILE A 44 -12.23 -1.59 1.74
C ILE A 44 -10.94 -1.80 0.95
N TRP A 45 -10.46 -3.03 0.86
CA TRP A 45 -9.38 -3.42 -0.03
C TRP A 45 -9.91 -4.36 -1.10
N ASP A 46 -10.02 -3.87 -2.33
CA ASP A 46 -10.53 -4.61 -3.48
C ASP A 46 -9.35 -5.08 -4.35
N ILE A 47 -9.05 -6.38 -4.29
CA ILE A 47 -8.07 -7.02 -5.15
C ILE A 47 -8.79 -7.45 -6.43
N LYS A 48 -8.57 -6.67 -7.50
CA LYS A 48 -9.37 -6.77 -8.72
C LYS A 48 -9.28 -8.15 -9.36
N GLY A 49 -10.44 -8.70 -9.69
CA GLY A 49 -10.58 -10.04 -10.26
C GLY A 49 -10.34 -11.18 -9.27
N ARG A 50 -10.24 -10.90 -7.95
CA ARG A 50 -10.02 -11.93 -6.92
C ARG A 50 -11.01 -11.83 -5.77
N GLU A 51 -10.89 -10.79 -4.94
CA GLU A 51 -11.65 -10.70 -3.69
C GLU A 51 -11.73 -9.26 -3.17
N GLU A 52 -12.75 -9.01 -2.35
CA GLU A 52 -12.94 -7.75 -1.64
C GLU A 52 -12.83 -8.01 -0.13
N ILE A 53 -11.94 -7.30 0.55
CA ILE A 53 -11.69 -7.35 1.98
C ILE A 53 -12.30 -6.11 2.64
N LYS A 54 -13.13 -6.30 3.67
CA LYS A 54 -13.82 -5.21 4.38
C LYS A 54 -13.47 -5.18 5.86
N GLY A 55 -13.19 -3.98 6.36
CA GLY A 55 -12.89 -3.71 7.75
C GLY A 55 -11.44 -3.97 8.13
N LEU A 56 -10.98 -3.27 9.17
CA LEU A 56 -9.58 -3.28 9.61
C LEU A 56 -9.07 -4.65 10.05
N GLU A 57 -9.91 -5.45 10.71
CA GLU A 57 -9.56 -6.79 11.18
C GLU A 57 -9.21 -7.73 10.01
N ASN A 58 -10.09 -7.81 9.01
CA ASN A 58 -9.85 -8.65 7.83
C ASN A 58 -8.68 -8.12 7.00
N PHE A 59 -8.52 -6.80 6.93
CA PHE A 59 -7.35 -6.17 6.29
C PHE A 59 -6.05 -6.63 6.94
N LEU A 60 -5.95 -6.59 8.27
CA LEU A 60 -4.78 -7.01 9.04
C LEU A 60 -4.42 -8.49 8.81
N ILE A 61 -5.42 -9.37 8.84
CA ILE A 61 -5.24 -10.80 8.57
C ILE A 61 -4.67 -11.00 7.15
N LYS A 62 -5.26 -10.33 6.16
CA LYS A 62 -4.86 -10.46 4.77
C LYS A 62 -3.45 -9.93 4.54
N VAL A 63 -3.14 -8.75 5.05
CA VAL A 63 -1.82 -8.13 4.93
C VAL A 63 -0.72 -9.02 5.53
N LYS A 64 -0.92 -9.56 6.74
CA LYS A 64 0.05 -10.47 7.37
C LYS A 64 0.33 -11.70 6.50
N SER A 65 -0.71 -12.28 5.90
CA SER A 65 -0.52 -13.42 4.97
C SER A 65 0.22 -13.04 3.69
N PHE A 66 -0.05 -11.84 3.16
CA PHE A 66 0.50 -11.35 1.90
C PHE A 66 1.98 -10.98 2.04
N THR A 67 2.35 -10.29 3.12
CA THR A 67 3.71 -9.79 3.30
C THR A 67 4.72 -10.89 3.57
N ASN A 68 4.33 -12.05 4.11
CA ASN A 68 5.24 -13.14 4.50
C ASN A 68 6.26 -13.52 3.44
N ASN A 69 5.84 -13.58 2.17
CA ASN A 69 6.68 -14.03 1.06
C ASN A 69 7.33 -12.89 0.25
N ILE A 70 7.13 -11.63 0.65
CA ILE A 70 7.73 -10.48 -0.03
C ILE A 70 9.16 -10.28 0.46
N LYS A 71 10.08 -10.19 -0.49
CA LYS A 71 11.48 -9.83 -0.27
C LYS A 71 11.68 -8.32 -0.36
N GLU A 72 11.14 -7.69 -1.39
CA GLU A 72 11.30 -6.26 -1.68
C GLU A 72 10.10 -5.70 -2.44
N ILE A 73 9.80 -4.42 -2.24
CA ILE A 73 8.89 -3.65 -3.11
C ILE A 73 9.69 -2.50 -3.72
N ARG A 74 9.62 -2.36 -5.04
CA ARG A 74 10.15 -1.20 -5.76
C ARG A 74 8.98 -0.40 -6.30
N LEU A 75 8.88 0.85 -5.88
CA LEU A 75 7.88 1.80 -6.36
C LEU A 75 8.48 2.60 -7.51
N ASP A 76 7.73 2.69 -8.61
CA ASP A 76 8.13 3.45 -9.79
C ASP A 76 7.58 4.87 -9.69
N GLU A 77 6.26 5.00 -9.52
CA GLU A 77 5.60 6.29 -9.37
C GLU A 77 4.63 6.28 -8.18
N ILE A 78 4.45 7.46 -7.60
CA ILE A 78 3.33 7.77 -6.72
C ILE A 78 2.74 9.09 -7.20
N ILE A 79 1.46 9.08 -7.56
CA ILE A 79 0.74 10.28 -7.98
C ILE A 79 -0.39 10.57 -7.00
N THR A 80 -0.65 11.86 -6.76
CA THR A 80 -1.72 12.29 -5.84
C THR A 80 -2.48 13.47 -6.42
N HIS A 81 -3.81 13.43 -6.35
CA HIS A 81 -4.66 14.57 -6.72
C HIS A 81 -5.92 14.60 -5.85
N GLY A 82 -6.11 15.70 -5.09
CA GLY A 82 -7.26 15.87 -4.21
C GLY A 82 -7.42 14.72 -3.21
N ARG A 83 -8.45 13.89 -3.40
CA ARG A 83 -8.78 12.73 -2.53
C ARG A 83 -8.30 11.39 -3.06
N VAL A 84 -7.53 11.37 -4.14
CA VAL A 84 -7.07 10.15 -4.79
C VAL A 84 -5.55 10.10 -4.82
N ALA A 85 -5.00 8.90 -4.67
CA ALA A 85 -3.62 8.62 -5.01
C ALA A 85 -3.53 7.34 -5.84
N ALA A 86 -2.43 7.15 -6.53
CA ALA A 86 -2.06 5.88 -7.13
C ALA A 86 -0.57 5.63 -6.95
N ALA A 87 -0.19 4.36 -6.88
CA ALA A 87 1.19 3.92 -6.87
C ALA A 87 1.33 2.68 -7.74
N ASN A 88 2.47 2.51 -8.38
CA ASN A 88 2.77 1.32 -9.17
C ASN A 88 4.23 0.90 -8.95
N GLY A 89 4.53 -0.33 -9.34
CA GLY A 89 5.88 -0.84 -9.33
C GLY A 89 5.92 -2.36 -9.35
N ILE A 90 6.94 -2.91 -8.68
CA ILE A 90 7.25 -4.34 -8.70
C ILE A 90 7.38 -4.87 -7.28
N ILE A 91 6.69 -5.98 -7.02
CA ILE A 91 6.88 -6.80 -5.81
C ILE A 91 7.82 -7.96 -6.19
N GLU A 92 8.94 -8.08 -5.49
CA GLU A 92 9.82 -9.25 -5.57
C GLU A 92 9.51 -10.19 -4.40
N LEU A 93 9.19 -11.45 -4.72
CA LEU A 93 8.98 -12.49 -3.73
C LEU A 93 10.30 -13.15 -3.33
N GLU A 94 10.33 -13.80 -2.16
CA GLU A 94 11.48 -14.59 -1.69
C GLU A 94 11.88 -15.72 -2.68
N SER A 95 10.93 -16.19 -3.49
CA SER A 95 11.18 -17.15 -4.58
C SER A 95 11.92 -16.55 -5.79
N GLY A 96 12.09 -15.23 -5.85
CA GLY A 96 12.60 -14.49 -7.01
C GLY A 96 11.54 -14.16 -8.06
N LYS A 97 10.27 -14.59 -7.88
CA LYS A 97 9.18 -14.17 -8.77
C LYS A 97 8.95 -12.65 -8.63
N LEU A 98 8.82 -11.98 -9.77
CA LEU A 98 8.41 -10.59 -9.87
C LEU A 98 6.92 -10.50 -10.18
N ILE A 99 6.25 -9.53 -9.56
CA ILE A 99 4.84 -9.20 -9.79
C ILE A 99 4.76 -7.70 -10.03
N ASP A 100 4.41 -7.30 -11.25
CA ASP A 100 4.06 -5.91 -11.52
C ASP A 100 2.71 -5.60 -10.88
N PHE A 101 2.57 -4.40 -10.33
CA PHE A 101 1.33 -3.99 -9.69
C PHE A 101 1.01 -2.51 -9.91
N ALA A 102 -0.27 -2.21 -9.75
CA ALA A 102 -0.76 -0.85 -9.54
C ALA A 102 -1.79 -0.86 -8.41
N ASP A 103 -1.72 0.13 -7.53
CA ASP A 103 -2.68 0.38 -6.49
C ASP A 103 -3.28 1.77 -6.66
N THR A 104 -4.59 1.89 -6.40
CA THR A 104 -5.27 3.19 -6.30
C THR A 104 -5.86 3.34 -4.91
N PHE A 105 -5.80 4.57 -4.39
CA PHE A 105 -6.20 4.90 -3.03
C PHE A 105 -7.26 6.00 -3.07
N LYS A 106 -8.30 5.84 -2.26
CA LYS A 106 -9.26 6.91 -1.97
C LYS A 106 -9.14 7.32 -0.52
N PHE A 107 -9.01 8.63 -0.30
CA PHE A 107 -9.05 9.25 1.01
C PHE A 107 -10.47 9.67 1.36
N ASN A 108 -10.83 9.55 2.64
CA ASN A 108 -12.15 9.91 3.16
C ASN A 108 -12.45 11.42 3.05
N ASN A 109 -11.43 12.27 2.93
CA ASN A 109 -11.55 13.70 2.67
C ASN A 109 -10.25 14.28 2.06
N SER A 110 -10.19 15.61 1.88
CA SER A 110 -9.04 16.31 1.29
C SER A 110 -8.05 16.88 2.31
N SER A 111 -8.26 16.68 3.62
CA SER A 111 -7.38 17.23 4.65
C SER A 111 -6.01 16.55 4.65
N LYS A 112 -5.04 17.16 5.35
CA LYS A 112 -3.71 16.57 5.57
C LYS A 112 -3.75 15.32 6.47
N THR A 113 -4.82 15.16 7.25
CA THR A 113 -5.06 14.03 8.17
C THR A 113 -6.06 13.04 7.58
N ALA A 114 -6.33 13.11 6.28
CA ALA A 114 -7.28 12.23 5.63
C ALA A 114 -6.80 10.78 5.73
N LYS A 115 -7.72 9.89 6.07
CA LYS A 115 -7.49 8.46 6.15
C LYS A 115 -7.91 7.78 4.85
N ILE A 116 -7.21 6.71 4.50
CA ILE A 116 -7.53 5.86 3.35
C ILE A 116 -8.78 5.06 3.69
N SER A 117 -9.77 5.13 2.80
CA SER A 117 -11.05 4.41 2.92
C SER A 117 -11.20 3.30 1.89
N VAL A 118 -10.48 3.40 0.76
CA VAL A 118 -10.48 2.35 -0.28
C VAL A 118 -9.08 2.18 -0.84
N ILE A 119 -8.66 0.92 -1.00
CA ILE A 119 -7.49 0.49 -1.78
C ILE A 119 -8.02 -0.42 -2.88
N ASN A 120 -7.67 -0.15 -4.15
CA ASN A 120 -7.87 -1.12 -5.23
C ASN A 120 -6.51 -1.58 -5.71
N SER A 121 -6.29 -2.89 -5.77
CA SER A 121 -5.05 -3.49 -6.20
C SER A 121 -5.21 -4.27 -7.49
N TYR A 122 -4.28 -4.04 -8.42
CA TYR A 122 -4.16 -4.72 -9.71
C TYR A 122 -2.81 -5.41 -9.74
N TYR A 123 -2.81 -6.74 -9.91
CA TYR A 123 -1.59 -7.54 -10.00
C TYR A 123 -1.48 -8.15 -11.39
N ILE A 124 -0.32 -7.96 -12.03
CA ILE A 124 0.05 -8.55 -13.32
C ILE A 124 1.06 -9.66 -13.02
N LEU A 125 0.72 -10.91 -13.38
CA LEU A 125 1.35 -12.14 -12.89
C LEU A 125 2.17 -12.90 -13.92
#